data_AF-A0A7Y5L004-F1
#
_entry.id   AF-A0A7Y5L004-F1
#
_cell.length_a   1.000
_cell.length_b   1.000
_cell.length_c   1.000
_cell.angle_alpha   90.00
_cell.angle_beta   90.00
_cell.angle_gamma   90.00
#
_symmetry.space_group_name_H-M   'P 1'
#
loop_
_entity.id
_entity.type
_entity.pdbx_description
1 polymer ?
#
loop_
_entity_poly.entity_id
_entity_poly.type
_entity_poly.pdbx_seq_one_letter_code
_entity_poly.pdbx_strand_id
1 'polypeptide(L)'
;MNISTALEVLAVTASVAFTAFPLPAHHGRPLAPTGQVGPTEQTVTTNESEPAPQAADGSIKFTVQVESKKKGVVLCALYDEEDKWLGEQVYRRASATVDGGWVTCVFPAVSKNGKYAIAALHDEDGDGQMDKIMGIPQEGYSMSRDAQNKSLVPKWKNAVFAYAGEATEQVGHMKY
;
A
#
# COMPACT_ATOMS: atom_id res chain seq x y z
N MET A 1 -12.53 8.54 53.96
CA MET A 1 -12.28 9.92 53.48
C MET A 1 -10.82 10.03 53.07
N ASN A 2 -10.56 10.28 51.79
CA ASN A 2 -9.55 11.23 51.32
C ASN A 2 -9.80 11.46 49.82
N ILE A 3 -10.02 12.72 49.51
CA ILE A 3 -10.42 13.33 48.24
C ILE A 3 -9.23 14.14 47.74
N SER A 4 -8.85 13.97 46.47
CA SER A 4 -8.07 14.90 45.61
C SER A 4 -7.27 14.10 44.59
N THR A 5 -7.07 14.46 43.32
CA THR A 5 -7.58 15.47 42.39
C THR A 5 -7.06 15.02 41.01
N ALA A 6 -7.79 15.35 39.95
CA ALA A 6 -7.54 14.97 38.56
C ALA A 6 -6.11 15.23 38.04
N LEU A 7 -5.67 14.38 37.10
CA LEU A 7 -4.68 14.74 36.09
C LEU A 7 -5.25 14.36 34.72
N GLU A 8 -5.66 15.38 33.98
CA GLU A 8 -6.01 15.28 32.57
C GLU A 8 -4.80 14.78 31.77
N VAL A 9 -5.01 13.79 30.89
CA VAL A 9 -4.09 13.54 29.78
C VAL A 9 -4.94 13.50 28.51
N LEU A 10 -4.67 14.52 27.71
CA LEU A 10 -5.26 14.85 26.42
C LEU A 10 -5.16 13.66 25.46
N ALA A 11 -6.30 13.25 24.90
CA ALA A 11 -6.35 12.29 23.81
C ALA A 11 -5.78 12.90 22.52
N VAL A 12 -5.03 12.12 21.74
CA VAL A 12 -4.89 12.35 20.30
C VAL A 12 -5.42 11.10 19.60
N THR A 13 -6.67 11.18 19.18
CA THR A 13 -7.32 10.29 18.24
C THR A 13 -6.73 10.50 16.86
N ALA A 14 -6.23 9.44 16.22
CA ALA A 14 -5.98 9.41 14.79
C ALA A 14 -6.84 8.30 14.18
N SER A 15 -8.00 8.68 13.65
CA SER A 15 -8.79 7.84 12.74
C SER A 15 -8.11 7.89 11.38
N VAL A 16 -7.68 6.77 10.84
CA VAL A 16 -7.19 6.75 9.46
C VAL A 16 -8.40 6.53 8.56
N ALA A 17 -9.04 7.61 8.10
CA ALA A 17 -10.10 7.49 7.11
C ALA A 17 -9.51 7.07 5.74
N PHE A 18 -9.92 5.91 5.21
CA PHE A 18 -9.62 5.49 3.84
C PHE A 18 -10.75 5.92 2.92
N THR A 19 -10.66 7.13 2.35
CA THR A 19 -11.60 7.53 1.29
C THR A 19 -11.20 6.91 -0.05
N ALA A 20 -12.06 6.07 -0.61
CA ALA A 20 -11.95 5.55 -1.96
C ALA A 20 -12.04 6.69 -3.01
N PHE A 21 -11.13 6.71 -3.98
CA PHE A 21 -11.23 7.59 -5.15
C PHE A 21 -12.13 6.96 -6.23
N PRO A 22 -13.02 7.73 -6.90
CA PRO A 22 -13.76 7.24 -8.06
C PRO A 22 -12.87 7.18 -9.32
N LEU A 23 -13.01 6.11 -10.09
CA LEU A 23 -12.43 5.96 -11.44
C LEU A 23 -13.01 7.01 -12.41
N PRO A 24 -12.20 7.67 -13.26
CA PRO A 24 -12.73 8.55 -14.31
C PRO A 24 -13.36 7.74 -15.45
N ALA A 25 -14.59 8.11 -15.82
CA ALA A 25 -15.27 7.62 -17.01
C ALA A 25 -14.65 8.21 -18.29
N HIS A 26 -14.24 7.34 -19.22
CA HIS A 26 -13.86 7.76 -20.57
C HIS A 26 -15.11 8.04 -21.42
N HIS A 27 -15.41 9.31 -21.66
CA HIS A 27 -16.37 9.73 -22.68
C HIS A 27 -15.71 9.74 -24.06
N GLY A 28 -16.27 8.96 -24.99
CA GLY A 28 -15.83 8.90 -26.38
C GLY A 28 -16.28 10.09 -27.24
N ARG A 29 -15.63 10.24 -28.40
CA ARG A 29 -16.19 10.80 -29.63
C ARG A 29 -15.68 10.01 -30.84
N PRO A 30 -16.52 9.70 -31.85
CA PRO A 30 -16.09 9.14 -33.13
C PRO A 30 -16.17 10.13 -34.30
N LEU A 31 -15.57 9.69 -35.42
CA LEU A 31 -15.81 9.97 -36.87
C LEU A 31 -14.74 10.75 -37.67
N ALA A 32 -14.40 10.15 -38.82
CA ALA A 32 -13.30 10.36 -39.79
C ALA A 32 -13.74 11.23 -41.01
N PRO A 33 -13.25 11.07 -42.28
CA PRO A 33 -11.92 10.79 -42.89
C PRO A 33 -11.54 11.81 -44.01
N THR A 34 -10.37 11.70 -44.69
CA THR A 34 -10.18 11.81 -46.19
C THR A 34 -8.70 11.91 -46.63
N GLY A 35 -8.32 11.11 -47.66
CA GLY A 35 -7.19 11.28 -48.60
C GLY A 35 -6.14 10.14 -48.60
N GLN A 36 -6.31 9.01 -49.32
CA GLN A 36 -5.89 8.67 -50.71
C GLN A 36 -4.40 8.96 -51.05
N VAL A 37 -3.57 8.15 -51.73
CA VAL A 37 -3.44 6.74 -52.19
C VAL A 37 -1.98 6.58 -52.72
N GLY A 38 -1.37 5.38 -52.68
CA GLY A 38 -0.19 5.03 -53.52
C GLY A 38 0.59 3.77 -53.06
N PRO A 39 1.09 2.89 -53.96
CA PRO A 39 1.21 1.44 -53.67
C PRO A 39 2.62 0.88 -53.44
N THR A 40 2.63 -0.36 -52.91
CA THR A 40 3.65 -1.44 -53.01
C THR A 40 5.00 -1.24 -52.32
N GLU A 41 5.21 -1.94 -51.19
CA GLU A 41 6.24 -2.99 -51.08
C GLU A 41 5.91 -3.95 -49.92
N GLN A 42 5.77 -5.23 -50.22
CA GLN A 42 5.80 -6.31 -49.22
C GLN A 42 7.20 -6.95 -49.27
N THR A 43 7.90 -6.98 -48.15
CA THR A 43 8.96 -7.97 -47.90
C THR A 43 9.01 -8.33 -46.41
N VAL A 44 8.51 -9.54 -46.14
CA VAL A 44 9.04 -10.59 -45.25
C VAL A 44 9.66 -10.18 -43.89
N THR A 45 8.89 -10.50 -42.85
CA THR A 45 9.26 -11.17 -41.59
C THR A 45 10.73 -11.10 -41.12
N THR A 46 10.97 -10.35 -40.04
CA THR A 46 11.91 -10.73 -39.00
C THR A 46 11.24 -10.54 -37.63
N ASN A 47 10.92 -11.67 -36.99
CA ASN A 47 10.66 -11.73 -35.57
C ASN A 47 11.99 -11.55 -34.85
N GLU A 48 12.28 -10.32 -34.42
CA GLU A 48 13.14 -10.08 -33.27
C GLU A 48 12.39 -9.07 -32.40
N SER A 49 11.66 -9.62 -31.43
CA SER A 49 11.17 -8.85 -30.29
C SER A 49 12.38 -8.52 -29.42
N GLU A 50 13.16 -7.54 -29.83
CA GLU A 50 14.09 -6.89 -28.91
C GLU A 50 13.23 -6.18 -27.85
N PRO A 51 13.35 -6.52 -26.56
CA PRO A 51 12.61 -5.81 -25.54
C PRO A 51 13.11 -4.38 -25.54
N ALA A 52 12.21 -3.43 -25.82
CA ALA A 52 12.45 -2.03 -25.57
C ALA A 52 13.05 -1.89 -24.15
N PRO A 53 14.09 -1.07 -23.93
CA PRO A 53 14.60 -0.84 -22.59
C PRO A 53 13.44 -0.34 -21.73
N GLN A 54 12.93 -1.24 -20.87
CA GLN A 54 11.89 -0.91 -19.91
C GLN A 54 12.52 0.15 -19.01
N ALA A 55 12.08 1.39 -19.14
CA ALA A 55 12.29 2.38 -18.10
C ALA A 55 11.72 1.73 -16.83
N ALA A 56 12.61 1.30 -15.93
CA ALA A 56 12.20 0.62 -14.72
C ALA A 56 11.58 1.67 -13.81
N ASP A 57 10.29 1.92 -14.01
CA ASP A 57 9.45 2.61 -13.05
C ASP A 57 9.42 1.73 -11.82
N GLY A 58 10.32 2.03 -10.87
CA GLY A 58 10.56 1.24 -9.68
C GLY A 58 9.26 0.83 -8.97
N SER A 59 9.25 -0.34 -8.34
CA SER A 59 8.07 -0.82 -7.60
C SER A 59 8.43 -1.29 -6.20
N ILE A 60 7.48 -1.14 -5.29
CA ILE A 60 7.56 -1.70 -3.95
C ILE A 60 6.39 -2.67 -3.79
N LYS A 61 6.67 -3.91 -3.40
CA LYS A 61 5.65 -4.92 -3.04
C LYS A 61 5.71 -5.20 -1.55
N PHE A 62 4.57 -5.47 -0.95
CA PHE A 62 4.48 -6.00 0.40
C PHE A 62 3.62 -7.25 0.42
N THR A 63 4.26 -8.39 0.63
CA THR A 63 3.63 -9.70 0.71
C THR A 63 3.49 -10.09 2.18
N VAL A 64 2.25 -10.28 2.64
CA VAL A 64 1.95 -10.55 4.04
C VAL A 64 1.25 -11.89 4.21
N GLN A 65 1.66 -12.66 5.21
CA GLN A 65 0.94 -13.86 5.61
C GLN A 65 -0.27 -13.46 6.45
N VAL A 66 -1.44 -13.92 6.05
CA VAL A 66 -2.72 -13.72 6.74
C VAL A 66 -3.16 -15.07 7.31
N GLU A 67 -2.99 -15.22 8.63
CA GLU A 67 -3.37 -16.47 9.33
C GLU A 67 -4.86 -16.53 9.69
N SER A 68 -5.54 -15.38 9.74
CA SER A 68 -6.99 -15.35 9.98
C SER A 68 -7.74 -16.04 8.85
N LYS A 69 -8.77 -16.80 9.23
CA LYS A 69 -9.71 -17.42 8.28
C LYS A 69 -10.83 -16.47 7.86
N LYS A 70 -10.91 -15.28 8.47
CA LYS A 70 -11.91 -14.28 8.15
C LYS A 70 -11.60 -13.69 6.77
N LYS A 71 -12.67 -13.31 6.07
CA LYS A 71 -12.57 -12.57 4.82
C LYS A 71 -12.37 -11.09 5.12
N GLY A 72 -11.97 -10.36 4.11
CA GLY A 72 -11.69 -8.93 4.24
C GLY A 72 -10.74 -8.49 3.14
N VAL A 73 -10.19 -7.31 3.34
CA VAL A 73 -9.15 -6.74 2.48
C VAL A 73 -7.92 -6.42 3.34
N VAL A 74 -6.74 -6.67 2.80
CA VAL A 74 -5.53 -6.08 3.35
C VAL A 74 -5.40 -4.68 2.78
N LEU A 75 -5.39 -3.67 3.65
CA LEU A 75 -5.08 -2.29 3.31
C LEU A 75 -3.62 -2.02 3.64
N CYS A 76 -2.85 -1.57 2.65
CA CYS A 76 -1.44 -1.22 2.82
C CYS A 76 -1.21 0.27 2.60
N ALA A 77 -0.42 0.87 3.49
CA ALA A 77 0.01 2.25 3.45
C ALA A 77 1.54 2.33 3.35
N LEU A 78 2.03 3.01 2.32
CA LEU A 78 3.44 3.33 2.12
C LEU A 78 3.72 4.74 2.62
N TYR A 79 4.74 4.88 3.46
CA TYR A 79 5.17 6.13 4.08
C TYR A 79 6.62 6.43 3.69
N ASP A 80 6.94 7.69 3.44
CA ASP A 80 8.28 8.17 3.07
C ASP A 80 8.88 9.18 4.07
N GLU A 81 8.16 9.44 5.16
CA GLU A 81 8.53 10.38 6.22
C GLU A 81 8.16 9.81 7.60
N GLU A 82 9.06 9.97 8.58
CA GLU A 82 8.88 9.47 9.95
C GLU A 82 7.74 10.19 10.68
N ASP A 83 7.61 11.50 10.50
CA ASP A 83 6.59 12.32 11.17
C ASP A 83 5.15 11.98 10.76
N LYS A 84 5.00 11.31 9.60
CA LYS A 84 3.71 10.86 9.07
C LYS A 84 3.40 9.40 9.41
N TRP A 85 4.33 8.69 10.04
CA TRP A 85 4.22 7.26 10.29
C TRP A 85 2.95 6.90 11.06
N LEU A 86 2.13 6.00 10.49
CA LEU A 86 0.82 5.59 11.01
C LEU A 86 -0.21 6.73 11.16
N GLY A 87 0.04 7.88 10.52
CA GLY A 87 -0.93 8.97 10.38
C GLY A 87 -1.79 8.86 9.13
N GLU A 88 -2.68 9.84 8.96
CA GLU A 88 -3.61 9.93 7.81
C GLU A 88 -2.91 10.31 6.50
N GLN A 89 -1.80 11.06 6.60
CA GLN A 89 -1.01 11.47 5.45
C GLN A 89 -0.09 10.33 5.04
N VAL A 90 -0.37 9.73 3.88
CA VAL A 90 0.36 8.60 3.32
C VAL A 90 0.90 8.96 1.95
N TYR A 91 2.07 8.42 1.61
CA TYR A 91 2.67 8.61 0.30
C TYR A 91 1.85 7.89 -0.77
N ARG A 92 1.53 6.59 -0.55
CA ARG A 92 0.67 5.79 -1.43
C ARG A 92 -0.11 4.75 -0.64
N ARG A 93 -1.26 4.33 -1.20
CA ARG A 93 -2.09 3.23 -0.69
C ARG A 93 -2.17 2.11 -1.72
N ALA A 94 -2.32 0.88 -1.25
CA ALA A 94 -2.62 -0.30 -2.03
C ALA A 94 -3.55 -1.21 -1.22
N SER A 95 -4.29 -2.09 -1.88
CA SER A 95 -5.09 -3.10 -1.20
C SER A 95 -5.12 -4.40 -1.97
N ALA A 96 -5.44 -5.49 -1.28
CA ALA A 96 -5.63 -6.79 -1.88
C ALA A 96 -6.62 -7.62 -1.06
N THR A 97 -7.50 -8.35 -1.75
CA THR A 97 -8.53 -9.18 -1.12
C THR A 97 -7.91 -10.38 -0.41
N VAL A 98 -8.44 -10.74 0.75
CA VAL A 98 -8.04 -11.95 1.48
C VAL A 98 -8.85 -13.16 1.03
N ASP A 99 -8.20 -14.03 0.26
CA ASP A 99 -8.68 -15.36 -0.09
C ASP A 99 -8.05 -16.46 0.77
N GLY A 100 -6.92 -16.18 1.42
CA GLY A 100 -6.28 -16.96 2.48
C GLY A 100 -4.80 -17.19 2.24
N GLY A 101 -4.00 -17.34 3.30
CA GLY A 101 -2.58 -17.64 3.19
C GLY A 101 -1.72 -16.39 3.01
N TRP A 102 -1.47 -15.98 1.77
CA TRP A 102 -0.56 -14.88 1.44
C TRP A 102 -1.22 -13.84 0.55
N VAL A 103 -1.03 -12.56 0.87
CA VAL A 103 -1.63 -11.43 0.17
C VAL A 103 -0.55 -10.43 -0.21
N THR A 104 -0.58 -9.90 -1.44
CA THR A 104 0.43 -8.95 -1.92
C THR A 104 -0.19 -7.60 -2.28
N CYS A 105 0.25 -6.55 -1.58
CA CYS A 105 0.02 -5.17 -1.96
C CYS A 105 1.13 -4.69 -2.92
N VAL A 106 0.76 -3.97 -3.98
CA VAL A 106 1.72 -3.48 -4.99
C VAL A 106 1.63 -1.95 -5.09
N PHE A 107 2.79 -1.30 -4.97
CA PHE A 107 2.99 0.12 -5.22
C PHE A 107 3.84 0.27 -6.50
N PRO A 108 3.21 0.44 -7.69
CA PRO A 108 3.93 0.60 -8.95
C PRO A 108 4.49 2.02 -9.08
N ALA A 109 5.50 2.21 -9.95
CA ALA A 109 6.03 3.51 -10.33
C ALA A 109 6.41 4.43 -9.15
N VAL A 110 7.13 3.88 -8.18
CA VAL A 110 7.79 4.62 -7.09
C VAL A 110 9.10 5.19 -7.64
N SER A 111 9.06 6.43 -8.08
CA SER A 111 10.20 7.09 -8.73
C SER A 111 11.19 7.74 -7.74
N LYS A 112 10.77 7.99 -6.50
CA LYS A 112 11.60 8.66 -5.49
C LYS A 112 12.47 7.63 -4.78
N ASN A 113 13.79 7.82 -4.87
CA ASN A 113 14.74 7.10 -4.02
C ASN A 113 14.66 7.63 -2.58
N GLY A 114 14.86 6.78 -1.59
CA GLY A 114 14.83 7.22 -0.20
C GLY A 114 14.56 6.13 0.82
N LYS A 115 13.99 6.55 1.94
CA LYS A 115 13.58 5.66 3.03
C LYS A 115 12.08 5.51 3.02
N TYR A 116 11.63 4.28 3.17
CA TYR A 116 10.21 3.95 3.17
C TYR A 116 9.88 3.00 4.31
N ALA A 117 8.64 3.06 4.78
CA ALA A 117 8.07 2.05 5.65
C ALA A 117 6.65 1.72 5.19
N ILE A 118 6.23 0.48 5.39
CA ILE A 118 4.91 -0.02 4.99
C ILE A 118 4.19 -0.50 6.25
N ALA A 119 2.92 -0.14 6.38
CA ALA A 119 2.00 -0.72 7.34
C ALA A 119 0.85 -1.41 6.59
N ALA A 120 0.41 -2.55 7.08
CA ALA A 120 -0.73 -3.30 6.57
C ALA A 120 -1.74 -3.52 7.70
N LEU A 121 -3.03 -3.46 7.35
CA LEU A 121 -4.20 -3.72 8.19
C LEU A 121 -5.07 -4.77 7.47
N HIS A 122 -5.57 -5.78 8.18
CA HIS A 122 -6.62 -6.67 7.71
C HIS A 122 -7.97 -6.10 8.12
N ASP A 123 -8.62 -5.40 7.20
CA ASP A 123 -9.94 -4.80 7.36
C ASP A 123 -11.00 -5.88 7.13
N GLU A 124 -11.49 -6.45 8.24
CA GLU A 124 -12.43 -7.56 8.28
C GLU A 124 -13.88 -7.09 8.23
N ASP A 125 -14.16 -5.88 8.70
CA ASP A 125 -15.51 -5.30 8.78
C ASP A 125 -15.80 -4.24 7.70
N GLY A 126 -14.77 -3.76 6.99
CA GLY A 126 -14.87 -2.90 5.82
C GLY A 126 -14.97 -1.41 6.15
N ASP A 127 -14.61 -0.98 7.36
CA ASP A 127 -14.62 0.44 7.75
C ASP A 127 -13.33 1.18 7.36
N GLY A 128 -12.30 0.41 6.95
CA GLY A 128 -11.00 0.88 6.53
C GLY A 128 -10.11 1.37 7.67
N GLN A 129 -10.50 1.19 8.93
CA GLN A 129 -9.77 1.66 10.10
C GLN A 129 -9.29 0.48 10.92
N MET A 130 -8.21 0.69 11.66
CA MET A 130 -7.78 -0.31 12.64
C MET A 130 -8.67 -0.20 13.88
N ASP A 131 -9.49 -1.21 14.10
CA ASP A 131 -10.27 -1.35 15.31
C ASP A 131 -9.38 -1.56 16.54
N LYS A 132 -9.71 -0.85 17.65
CA LYS A 132 -8.91 -0.89 18.88
C LYS A 132 -9.77 -0.88 20.13
N ILE A 133 -9.51 -1.82 21.04
CA ILE A 133 -10.04 -1.80 22.41
C ILE A 133 -8.90 -1.40 23.35
N MET A 134 -9.03 -0.26 24.03
CA MET A 134 -8.00 0.29 24.92
C MET A 134 -6.61 0.42 24.24
N GLY A 135 -6.59 0.74 22.94
CA GLY A 135 -5.35 0.87 22.14
C GLY A 135 -4.77 -0.45 21.63
N ILE A 136 -5.42 -1.58 21.93
CA ILE A 136 -5.02 -2.92 21.46
C ILE A 136 -5.73 -3.18 20.13
N PRO A 137 -4.98 -3.39 19.01
CA PRO A 137 -5.55 -3.82 17.73
C PRO A 137 -6.49 -5.01 17.91
N GLN A 138 -7.66 -4.97 17.28
CA GLN A 138 -8.60 -6.11 17.21
C GLN A 138 -8.51 -6.85 15.87
N GLU A 139 -7.81 -6.25 14.92
CA GLU A 139 -7.65 -6.75 13.57
C GLU A 139 -6.18 -6.99 13.23
N GLY A 140 -5.98 -7.75 12.16
CA GLY A 140 -4.65 -8.15 11.71
C GLY A 140 -3.80 -6.96 11.30
N TYR A 141 -2.53 -6.92 11.70
CA TYR A 141 -1.59 -5.92 11.19
C TYR A 141 -0.21 -6.48 10.92
N SER A 142 0.49 -5.88 9.97
CA SER A 142 1.90 -6.19 9.69
C SER A 142 2.65 -4.95 9.21
N MET A 143 3.98 -5.01 9.22
CA MET A 143 4.84 -3.90 8.81
C MET A 143 6.03 -4.40 8.01
N SER A 144 6.59 -3.55 7.16
CA SER A 144 7.83 -3.85 6.47
C SER A 144 8.95 -4.23 7.45
N ARG A 145 9.93 -5.02 6.96
CA ARG A 145 10.97 -5.68 7.76
C ARG A 145 10.44 -6.65 8.83
N ASP A 146 9.19 -7.10 8.69
CA ASP A 146 8.48 -7.91 9.68
C ASP A 146 8.65 -7.33 11.09
N ALA A 147 8.50 -6.01 11.20
CA ALA A 147 8.79 -5.26 12.41
C ALA A 147 7.77 -5.58 13.52
N GLN A 148 8.05 -6.63 14.27
CA GLN A 148 7.25 -7.09 15.40
C GLN A 148 7.83 -6.52 16.69
N ASN A 149 7.23 -5.44 17.21
CA ASN A 149 7.72 -4.82 18.43
C ASN A 149 7.11 -5.49 19.67
N LYS A 150 7.93 -5.79 20.67
CA LYS A 150 7.47 -6.05 22.06
C LYS A 150 6.85 -4.80 22.74
N SER A 151 6.85 -3.68 22.04
CA SER A 151 6.35 -2.38 22.48
C SER A 151 5.00 -2.16 21.81
N LEU A 152 3.99 -1.75 22.59
CA LEU A 152 2.60 -1.53 22.13
C LEU A 152 2.48 -0.54 20.96
N VAL A 153 3.45 0.36 20.81
CA VAL A 153 3.47 1.36 19.72
C VAL A 153 4.48 0.95 18.64
N PRO A 154 4.04 0.83 17.37
CA PRO A 154 4.95 0.52 16.28
C PRO A 154 5.80 1.73 15.88
N LYS A 155 7.12 1.59 15.93
CA LYS A 155 8.08 2.67 15.67
C LYS A 155 8.62 2.62 14.24
N TRP A 156 8.66 3.77 13.56
CA TRP A 156 9.20 3.96 12.21
C TRP A 156 10.56 3.27 12.02
N LYS A 157 11.51 3.50 12.94
CA LYS A 157 12.86 2.94 12.89
C LYS A 157 12.94 1.41 12.75
N ASN A 158 11.89 0.70 13.14
CA ASN A 158 11.84 -0.76 13.06
C ASN A 158 11.28 -1.23 11.71
N ALA A 159 10.41 -0.43 11.09
CA ALA A 159 9.77 -0.75 9.81
C ALA A 159 10.53 -0.16 8.59
N VAL A 160 11.31 0.90 8.79
CA VAL A 160 11.96 1.64 7.70
C VAL A 160 13.04 0.83 6.97
N PHE A 161 13.00 0.86 5.64
CA PHE A 161 13.99 0.29 4.72
C PHE A 161 14.42 1.32 3.66
N ALA A 162 15.59 1.10 3.05
CA ALA A 162 16.09 1.94 1.96
C ALA A 162 15.59 1.44 0.60
N TYR A 163 15.33 2.37 -0.31
CA TYR A 163 14.80 2.13 -1.64
C TYR A 163 15.61 2.89 -2.69
N ALA A 164 16.12 2.17 -3.70
CA ALA A 164 17.04 2.70 -4.71
C ALA A 164 16.39 2.92 -6.10
N GLY A 165 15.06 2.82 -6.20
CA GLY A 165 14.35 3.02 -7.47
C GLY A 165 14.15 1.75 -8.30
N GLU A 166 14.51 0.58 -7.77
CA GLU A 166 14.37 -0.72 -8.43
C GLU A 166 13.14 -1.48 -7.90
N ALA A 167 12.77 -2.60 -8.52
CA ALA A 167 11.73 -3.46 -7.96
C ALA A 167 12.20 -4.07 -6.63
N THR A 168 11.47 -3.82 -5.54
CA THR A 168 11.77 -4.32 -4.20
C THR A 168 10.54 -4.99 -3.60
N GLU A 169 10.75 -6.08 -2.88
CA GLU A 169 9.71 -6.77 -2.12
C GLU A 169 10.03 -6.76 -0.63
N GLN A 170 9.01 -6.52 0.18
CA GLN A 170 9.02 -6.72 1.62
C GLN A 170 8.09 -7.89 1.95
N VAL A 171 8.44 -8.63 2.98
CA VAL A 171 7.63 -9.74 3.50
C VAL A 171 7.33 -9.49 4.97
N GLY A 172 6.11 -9.83 5.40
CA GLY A 172 5.69 -9.70 6.79
C GLY A 172 4.68 -10.76 7.19
N HIS A 173 4.48 -10.92 8.49
CA HIS A 173 3.47 -11.80 9.05
C HIS A 173 2.44 -10.95 9.80
N MET A 174 1.16 -11.18 9.55
CA MET A 174 0.12 -10.48 10.29
C MET A 174 0.04 -10.96 11.73
N LYS A 175 -0.20 -10.02 12.65
CA LYS A 175 -0.51 -10.26 14.06
C LYS A 175 -1.94 -9.82 14.34
N TYR A 176 -2.64 -10.63 15.12
CA TYR A 176 -4.00 -10.39 15.62
C TYR A 176 -3.95 -10.30 17.15
#